data_AF-A0A368GRR0-F1
#
_entry.id   AF-A0A368GRR0-F1
#
_cell.length_a   1.000
_cell.length_b   1.000
_cell.length_c   1.000
_cell.angle_alpha   90.00
_cell.angle_beta   90.00
_cell.angle_gamma   90.00
#
_symmetry.space_group_name_H-M   'P 1'
#
loop_
_entity.id
_entity.type
_entity.pdbx_description
1 polymer ?
#
loop_
_entity_poly.entity_id
_entity_poly.type
_entity_poly.pdbx_seq_one_letter_code
_entity_poly.pdbx_strand_id
1 'polypeptide(L)'
;MKNLLDIDDPEDECKESDSENEITTDEQERKIVQEKLEASARERAPLPRLESVDARLCCAIKDENSIVDRILSDMWKHIQTYTVRLKQEVDEESMPLWYIMDEFGVRISHSETPNVKVVPLYFIPENAAYSVAFLTKEVRDGGQYIVFIEEICRDFADNALSRLHPEWRQFLMTPWLEHELALSEVIEREPIDENFFLSGRTLDKLPEDAAQQKSFEAIKNRDLSRPIRIYADDLQLIDKLSAVKYEEIANWCAADVIWLRRHFRDFDQLCTENPSALVNQFPHESCITVKDLLSAIIMDKNSGKAPAWFQTCFNLNTELPQFVSHYLQRKASGLDNTWIIKPWNLARGLDMHVSNDLRQIIRLIESGPKIACKYIERPVLFHRADNDCMVKFDLRYIVFVNQVRPLRAYVYNNFWIRFAINHFSLDRLDDIDTHFTVFNYGNDEKILQMECGDFIKRLEATYDSIKWHDIQQKINNVLKNALEAACSYDPPRGVAKNVQSRAMYGADVMLRWNDAEEKEVQPTLLEFNFMPDCNRACTYYADFADTVFQTMFLDHVNVTKVTEL
;
A
#
# COMPACT_ATOMS: atom_id res chain seq x y z
N MET A 1 -44.92 -8.76 3.04
CA MET A 1 -46.07 -9.65 3.30
C MET A 1 -45.77 -10.38 4.60
N LYS A 2 -46.35 -9.93 5.71
CA LYS A 2 -47.53 -10.52 6.39
C LYS A 2 -47.28 -11.93 6.96
N ASN A 3 -47.24 -11.95 8.30
CA ASN A 3 -47.33 -13.05 9.24
C ASN A 3 -48.14 -14.27 8.77
N LEU A 4 -47.67 -15.45 9.16
CA LEU A 4 -48.54 -16.57 9.54
C LEU A 4 -47.98 -17.21 10.81
N LEU A 5 -48.87 -17.31 11.78
CA LEU A 5 -48.75 -17.94 13.09
C LEU A 5 -49.26 -19.39 13.03
N ASP A 6 -48.95 -20.12 14.11
CA ASP A 6 -49.68 -21.24 14.72
C ASP A 6 -49.57 -22.63 14.09
N ILE A 7 -48.87 -23.51 14.81
CA ILE A 7 -49.21 -24.93 14.89
C ILE A 7 -49.19 -25.34 16.37
N ASP A 8 -50.25 -26.08 16.70
CA ASP A 8 -50.78 -26.49 18.00
C ASP A 8 -49.85 -27.30 18.92
N ASP A 9 -50.14 -27.19 20.22
CA ASP A 9 -49.64 -28.01 21.32
C ASP A 9 -50.84 -28.75 21.95
N PRO A 10 -50.77 -30.06 22.23
CA PRO A 10 -51.72 -30.72 23.12
C PRO A 10 -51.09 -31.08 24.47
N GLU A 11 -51.79 -30.65 25.52
CA GLU A 11 -51.58 -30.95 26.93
C GLU A 11 -51.59 -32.47 27.22
N ASP A 12 -50.71 -32.93 28.11
CA ASP A 12 -50.94 -34.16 28.88
C ASP A 12 -50.41 -33.97 30.32
N GLU A 13 -51.31 -34.13 31.29
CA GLU A 13 -51.09 -33.97 32.73
C GLU A 13 -50.43 -35.21 33.35
N CYS A 14 -49.43 -35.05 34.23
CA CYS A 14 -49.46 -35.61 35.61
C CYS A 14 -48.13 -35.50 36.41
N LYS A 15 -48.29 -34.85 37.58
CA LYS A 15 -47.76 -35.18 38.93
C LYS A 15 -46.33 -34.76 39.33
N GLU A 16 -46.34 -33.86 40.31
CA GLU A 16 -45.25 -33.37 41.16
C GLU A 16 -44.56 -34.50 41.98
N SER A 17 -43.25 -34.33 42.15
CA SER A 17 -42.53 -34.73 43.37
C SER A 17 -41.40 -33.72 43.62
N ASP A 18 -41.48 -33.02 44.76
CA ASP A 18 -40.54 -31.99 45.21
C ASP A 18 -39.11 -32.52 45.42
N SER A 19 -38.12 -31.82 44.83
CA SER A 19 -36.80 -31.65 45.44
C SER A 19 -36.17 -30.35 44.94
N GLU A 20 -35.86 -29.48 45.89
CA GLU A 20 -35.32 -28.12 45.77
C GLU A 20 -34.16 -28.00 44.77
N ASN A 21 -34.36 -27.19 43.73
CA ASN A 21 -33.30 -26.54 42.95
C ASN A 21 -33.76 -25.11 42.66
N GLU A 22 -33.01 -24.14 43.16
CA GLU A 22 -33.18 -22.72 42.88
C GLU A 22 -32.91 -22.46 41.40
N ILE A 23 -33.95 -22.55 40.57
CA ILE A 23 -33.91 -22.13 39.17
C ILE A 23 -34.16 -20.62 39.16
N THR A 24 -33.10 -19.84 39.08
CA THR A 24 -33.22 -18.42 38.74
C THR A 24 -33.72 -18.30 37.31
N THR A 25 -34.96 -17.84 37.14
CA THR A 25 -35.56 -17.57 35.84
C THR A 25 -34.75 -16.52 35.07
N ASP A 26 -34.58 -16.67 33.75
CA ASP A 26 -33.92 -15.71 32.83
C ASP A 26 -34.31 -14.24 33.05
N GLU A 27 -35.52 -14.01 33.56
CA GLU A 27 -36.06 -12.68 33.87
C GLU A 27 -35.37 -12.01 35.08
N GLN A 28 -34.91 -12.79 36.05
CA GLN A 28 -34.14 -12.31 37.20
C GLN A 28 -32.70 -11.99 36.81
N GLU A 29 -32.06 -12.80 35.95
CA GLU A 29 -30.72 -12.48 35.41
C GLU A 29 -30.76 -11.20 34.57
N ARG A 30 -31.79 -11.01 33.74
CA ARG A 30 -31.99 -9.77 32.98
C ARG A 30 -32.12 -8.55 33.89
N LYS A 31 -32.84 -8.67 35.02
CA LYS A 31 -32.94 -7.60 36.01
C LYS A 31 -31.61 -7.29 36.68
N ILE A 32 -30.83 -8.30 37.06
CA ILE A 32 -29.51 -8.13 37.66
C ILE A 32 -28.54 -7.45 36.68
N VAL A 33 -28.58 -7.83 35.40
CA VAL A 33 -27.77 -7.20 34.34
C VAL A 33 -28.20 -5.75 34.11
N GLN A 34 -29.51 -5.49 34.07
CA GLN A 34 -30.05 -4.13 33.92
C GLN A 34 -29.66 -3.22 35.10
N GLU A 35 -29.74 -3.72 36.34
CA GLU A 35 -29.33 -2.98 37.54
C GLU A 35 -27.81 -2.72 37.57
N LYS A 36 -26.98 -3.67 37.10
CA LYS A 36 -25.53 -3.46 36.95
C LYS A 36 -25.18 -2.43 35.87
N LEU A 37 -25.91 -2.43 34.75
CA LEU A 37 -25.75 -1.44 33.69
C LEU A 37 -26.15 -0.03 34.16
N GLU A 38 -27.23 0.09 34.93
CA GLU A 38 -27.66 1.36 35.52
C GLU A 38 -26.71 1.86 36.63
N ALA A 39 -26.08 0.95 37.39
CA ALA A 39 -25.06 1.29 38.35
C ALA A 39 -23.77 1.80 37.67
N SER A 40 -23.33 1.14 36.59
CA SER A 40 -22.18 1.56 35.78
C SER A 40 -22.40 2.92 35.11
N ALA A 41 -23.63 3.23 34.67
CA ALA A 41 -23.97 4.52 34.09
C ALA A 41 -23.92 5.71 35.10
N ARG A 42 -23.95 5.43 36.42
CA ARG A 42 -23.91 6.46 37.47
C ARG A 42 -22.49 6.78 37.94
N GLU A 43 -21.50 5.95 37.66
CA GLU A 43 -20.09 6.25 37.90
C GLU A 43 -19.51 7.08 36.76
N ARG A 44 -19.71 8.40 36.81
CA ARG A 44 -18.88 9.35 36.04
C ARG A 44 -17.50 9.48 36.71
N ALA A 45 -16.69 8.43 36.63
CA ALA A 45 -15.25 8.62 36.67
C ALA A 45 -14.85 9.25 35.32
N PRO A 46 -14.18 10.41 35.28
CA PRO A 46 -13.64 10.91 34.03
C PRO A 46 -12.64 9.88 33.53
N LEU A 47 -12.93 9.23 32.40
CA LEU A 47 -11.94 8.49 31.63
C LEU A 47 -10.73 9.43 31.48
N PRO A 48 -9.52 9.07 31.96
CA PRO A 48 -8.37 9.88 31.67
C PRO A 48 -8.27 9.92 30.15
N ARG A 49 -8.34 11.14 29.58
CA ARG A 49 -7.88 11.34 28.21
C ARG A 49 -6.48 10.76 28.16
N LEU A 50 -6.31 9.67 27.41
CA LEU A 50 -4.99 9.21 27.02
C LEU A 50 -4.39 10.35 26.19
N GLU A 51 -3.53 11.14 26.82
CA GLU A 51 -2.55 11.94 26.10
C GLU A 51 -1.84 11.01 25.10
N SER A 52 -1.58 11.50 23.90
CA SER A 52 -0.85 10.74 22.89
C SER A 52 0.45 10.20 23.48
N VAL A 53 0.75 8.95 23.19
CA VAL A 53 2.00 8.28 23.57
C VAL A 53 3.22 9.00 22.95
N ASP A 54 2.99 9.91 22.00
CA ASP A 54 3.99 10.70 21.27
C ASP A 54 4.76 11.77 22.07
N ALA A 55 4.50 11.95 23.37
CA ALA A 55 5.10 13.07 24.14
C ALA A 55 6.00 12.68 25.32
N ARG A 56 6.36 11.40 25.54
CA ARG A 56 7.11 11.00 26.77
C ARG A 56 8.48 10.33 26.58
N LEU A 57 9.01 10.25 25.36
CA LEU A 57 10.34 9.66 25.10
C LEU A 57 11.42 10.71 24.73
N CYS A 58 11.32 11.90 25.31
CA CYS A 58 12.35 12.94 25.18
C CYS A 58 13.17 13.06 26.46
N CYS A 59 14.16 12.19 26.64
CA CYS A 59 15.40 12.48 27.39
C CYS A 59 16.46 11.41 27.08
N ALA A 60 17.61 11.84 26.57
CA ALA A 60 18.72 11.00 26.16
C ALA A 60 19.44 10.34 27.36
N ILE A 61 19.57 9.01 27.37
CA ILE A 61 20.65 8.28 28.07
C ILE A 61 21.10 7.10 27.21
N LYS A 62 22.37 7.15 26.77
CA LYS A 62 23.04 6.21 25.84
C LYS A 62 23.34 4.81 26.39
N ASP A 63 22.57 4.28 27.33
CA ASP A 63 22.73 2.91 27.86
C ASP A 63 21.39 2.16 28.06
N GLU A 64 20.26 2.86 28.11
CA GLU A 64 18.91 2.26 28.24
C GLU A 64 18.36 1.70 26.92
N ASN A 65 18.93 2.11 25.78
CA ASN A 65 18.47 1.68 24.45
C ASN A 65 18.48 0.15 24.30
N SER A 66 19.43 -0.58 24.90
CA SER A 66 19.48 -2.04 24.72
C SER A 66 18.27 -2.80 25.29
N ILE A 67 17.72 -2.36 26.42
CA ILE A 67 16.54 -3.02 27.02
C ILE A 67 15.29 -2.62 26.25
N VAL A 68 15.15 -1.35 25.91
CA VAL A 68 14.03 -0.85 25.11
C VAL A 68 14.03 -1.55 23.74
N ASP A 69 15.15 -1.54 23.01
CA ASP A 69 15.29 -2.19 21.71
C ASP A 69 15.00 -3.70 21.79
N ARG A 70 15.46 -4.37 22.86
CA ARG A 70 15.12 -5.77 23.10
C ARG A 70 13.63 -5.97 23.34
N ILE A 71 12.99 -5.12 24.15
CA ILE A 71 11.54 -5.16 24.38
C ILE A 71 10.80 -4.90 23.06
N LEU A 72 11.24 -3.91 22.27
CA LEU A 72 10.63 -3.54 20.99
C LEU A 72 10.75 -4.67 19.96
N SER A 73 11.86 -5.41 19.95
CA SER A 73 12.00 -6.59 19.10
C SER A 73 11.20 -7.79 19.61
N ASP A 74 11.20 -8.05 20.93
CA ASP A 74 10.49 -9.17 21.51
C ASP A 74 8.97 -8.97 21.55
N MET A 75 8.45 -7.73 21.53
CA MET A 75 7.01 -7.49 21.57
C MET A 75 6.27 -8.13 20.38
N TRP A 76 6.94 -8.32 19.24
CA TRP A 76 6.35 -8.92 18.04
C TRP A 76 5.95 -10.39 18.23
N LYS A 77 6.40 -11.04 19.32
CA LYS A 77 5.88 -12.35 19.77
C LYS A 77 4.46 -12.27 20.34
N HIS A 78 4.08 -11.12 20.89
CA HIS A 78 2.88 -10.95 21.67
C HIS A 78 1.83 -10.07 20.99
N ILE A 79 2.30 -9.14 20.14
CA ILE A 79 1.44 -8.29 19.32
C ILE A 79 0.39 -9.13 18.58
N GLN A 80 -0.80 -8.58 18.45
CA GLN A 80 -1.92 -9.06 17.66
C GLN A 80 -2.43 -7.90 16.80
N THR A 81 -3.25 -8.18 15.79
CA THR A 81 -3.87 -7.15 14.96
C THR A 81 -5.34 -7.44 14.66
N TYR A 82 -6.09 -6.37 14.41
CA TYR A 82 -7.40 -6.44 13.78
C TYR A 82 -7.64 -5.20 12.91
N THR A 83 -8.62 -5.30 12.03
CA THR A 83 -9.07 -4.17 11.21
C THR A 83 -10.59 -4.13 11.26
N VAL A 84 -11.16 -2.96 11.54
CA VAL A 84 -12.60 -2.72 11.46
C VAL A 84 -12.87 -1.93 10.19
N ARG A 85 -13.72 -2.45 9.32
CA ARG A 85 -14.13 -1.76 8.08
C ARG A 85 -15.64 -1.65 8.02
N LEU A 86 -16.14 -0.43 7.99
CA LEU A 86 -17.55 -0.12 7.78
C LEU A 86 -17.84 0.24 6.31
N LYS A 87 -16.81 0.73 5.59
CA LYS A 87 -16.86 1.06 4.15
C LYS A 87 -16.06 0.04 3.35
N GLN A 88 -16.38 -0.08 2.06
CA GLN A 88 -15.57 -0.90 1.12
C GLN A 88 -14.21 -0.26 0.80
N GLU A 89 -14.12 1.06 0.79
CA GLU A 89 -12.87 1.80 0.56
C GLU A 89 -12.02 1.86 1.84
N VAL A 90 -10.70 1.74 1.66
CA VAL A 90 -9.72 1.83 2.76
C VAL A 90 -9.38 3.31 2.97
N ASP A 91 -9.80 3.86 4.10
CA ASP A 91 -9.42 5.19 4.59
C ASP A 91 -8.47 5.10 5.80
N GLU A 92 -7.98 6.24 6.27
CA GLU A 92 -7.03 6.32 7.40
C GLU A 92 -7.65 5.78 8.71
N GLU A 93 -8.96 5.91 8.86
CA GLU A 93 -9.71 5.40 10.02
C GLU A 93 -9.84 3.86 10.01
N SER A 94 -9.69 3.25 8.82
CA SER A 94 -9.72 1.79 8.64
C SER A 94 -8.34 1.12 8.71
N MET A 95 -7.32 1.83 9.20
CA MET A 95 -5.97 1.27 9.33
C MET A 95 -5.91 0.12 10.35
N PRO A 96 -5.04 -0.88 10.13
CA PRO A 96 -4.86 -1.97 11.07
C PRO A 96 -4.43 -1.46 12.45
N LEU A 97 -5.13 -1.94 13.49
CA LEU A 97 -4.76 -1.66 14.87
C LEU A 97 -3.89 -2.80 15.39
N TRP A 98 -2.75 -2.46 15.97
CA TRP A 98 -1.83 -3.39 16.63
C TRP A 98 -1.98 -3.25 18.14
N TYR A 99 -2.09 -4.38 18.84
CA TYR A 99 -2.32 -4.40 20.28
C TYR A 99 -1.60 -5.57 20.93
N ILE A 100 -1.35 -5.47 22.23
CA ILE A 100 -0.87 -6.58 23.07
C ILE A 100 -2.01 -6.94 24.01
N MET A 101 -2.29 -8.23 24.17
CA MET A 101 -3.27 -8.70 25.15
C MET A 101 -2.77 -8.44 26.58
N ASP A 102 -3.65 -8.55 27.57
CA ASP A 102 -3.27 -8.48 28.99
C ASP A 102 -2.36 -9.65 29.42
N GLU A 103 -1.99 -9.70 30.71
CA GLU A 103 -1.09 -10.75 31.22
C GLU A 103 -1.67 -12.15 31.07
N PHE A 104 -3.00 -12.30 30.98
CA PHE A 104 -3.65 -13.59 30.77
C PHE A 104 -3.55 -14.02 29.31
N GLY A 105 -3.92 -13.15 28.37
CA GLY A 105 -3.86 -13.45 26.94
C GLY A 105 -2.44 -13.70 26.45
N VAL A 106 -1.45 -12.98 26.98
CA VAL A 106 -0.02 -13.15 26.64
C VAL A 106 0.53 -14.51 27.09
N ARG A 107 -0.06 -15.14 28.11
CA ARG A 107 0.35 -16.48 28.59
C ARG A 107 -0.21 -17.64 27.77
N ILE A 108 -1.09 -17.40 26.81
CA ILE A 108 -1.62 -18.45 25.95
C ILE A 108 -0.49 -18.93 25.03
N SER A 109 0.04 -20.12 25.30
CA SER A 109 1.18 -20.70 24.61
C SER A 109 0.86 -21.17 23.19
N HIS A 110 1.91 -21.43 22.42
CA HIS A 110 1.78 -22.07 21.11
C HIS A 110 1.54 -23.58 21.21
N SER A 111 0.72 -24.15 20.33
CA SER A 111 0.71 -25.58 20.02
C SER A 111 0.23 -25.82 18.58
N GLU A 112 0.75 -26.87 17.94
CA GLU A 112 0.23 -27.38 16.65
C GLU A 112 -1.09 -28.15 16.81
N THR A 113 -1.43 -28.52 18.05
CA THR A 113 -2.69 -29.17 18.40
C THR A 113 -3.45 -28.30 19.42
N PRO A 114 -3.80 -27.06 19.05
CA PRO A 114 -4.35 -26.07 19.99
C PRO A 114 -5.68 -26.53 20.58
N ASN A 115 -5.98 -26.07 21.79
CA ASN A 115 -7.28 -26.28 22.45
C ASN A 115 -8.09 -24.98 22.64
N VAL A 116 -7.51 -23.84 22.28
CA VAL A 116 -8.17 -22.53 22.31
C VAL A 116 -8.00 -21.80 20.98
N LYS A 117 -9.04 -21.03 20.64
CA LYS A 117 -8.94 -19.96 19.66
C LYS A 117 -9.21 -18.62 20.33
N VAL A 118 -8.42 -17.62 19.96
CA VAL A 118 -8.60 -16.23 20.41
C VAL A 118 -8.92 -15.39 19.18
N VAL A 119 -10.03 -14.66 19.22
CA VAL A 119 -10.44 -13.78 18.11
C VAL A 119 -10.77 -12.39 18.63
N PRO A 120 -10.44 -11.32 17.88
CA PRO A 120 -10.90 -9.98 18.20
C PRO A 120 -12.42 -9.89 17.93
N LEU A 121 -13.16 -9.31 18.86
CA LEU A 121 -14.58 -8.99 18.75
C LEU A 121 -14.78 -7.51 19.08
N TYR A 122 -15.34 -6.75 18.14
CA TYR A 122 -15.80 -5.39 18.43
C TYR A 122 -17.25 -5.43 18.91
N PHE A 123 -17.48 -5.19 20.21
CA PHE A 123 -18.80 -5.20 20.81
C PHE A 123 -19.42 -3.81 20.74
N ILE A 124 -20.27 -3.62 19.73
CA ILE A 124 -20.89 -2.32 19.38
C ILE A 124 -21.60 -1.65 20.58
N PRO A 125 -22.41 -2.35 21.41
CA PRO A 125 -23.14 -1.71 22.50
C PRO A 125 -22.25 -1.00 23.53
N GLU A 126 -21.04 -1.50 23.74
CA GLU A 126 -20.06 -0.91 24.67
C GLU A 126 -18.98 -0.09 23.97
N ASN A 127 -19.01 -0.05 22.63
CA ASN A 127 -18.01 0.63 21.81
C ASN A 127 -16.58 0.16 22.18
N ALA A 128 -16.42 -1.14 22.44
CA ALA A 128 -15.20 -1.73 22.97
C ALA A 128 -14.75 -2.96 22.16
N ALA A 129 -13.44 -3.17 22.08
CA ALA A 129 -12.83 -4.34 21.46
C ALA A 129 -12.40 -5.36 22.54
N TYR A 130 -12.82 -6.61 22.36
CA TYR A 130 -12.51 -7.73 23.25
C TYR A 130 -11.68 -8.79 22.53
N SER A 131 -10.80 -9.45 23.27
CA SER A 131 -10.19 -10.72 22.84
C SER A 131 -11.02 -11.86 23.40
N VAL A 132 -11.80 -12.53 22.54
CA VAL A 132 -12.66 -13.63 22.95
C VAL A 132 -11.90 -14.94 22.81
N ALA A 133 -11.61 -15.57 23.95
CA ALA A 133 -11.02 -16.90 24.01
C ALA A 133 -12.14 -17.94 24.18
N PHE A 134 -12.13 -18.98 23.35
CA PHE A 134 -13.05 -20.12 23.49
C PHE A 134 -12.35 -21.43 23.17
N LEU A 135 -12.78 -22.49 23.84
CA LEU A 135 -12.23 -23.83 23.67
C LEU A 135 -12.64 -24.40 22.30
N THR A 136 -11.72 -25.07 21.62
CA THR A 136 -11.96 -25.78 20.35
C THR A 136 -12.09 -27.29 20.55
N LYS A 137 -11.65 -27.79 21.71
CA LYS A 137 -11.80 -29.18 22.17
C LYS A 137 -11.87 -29.20 23.69
N GLU A 138 -12.32 -30.32 24.25
CA GLU A 138 -12.32 -30.54 25.69
C GLU A 138 -10.88 -30.42 26.24
N VAL A 139 -10.73 -29.68 27.36
CA VAL A 139 -9.46 -29.49 28.06
C VAL A 139 -9.57 -30.19 29.41
N ARG A 140 -8.62 -31.08 29.71
CA ARG A 140 -8.64 -31.81 30.98
C ARG A 140 -8.23 -30.91 32.13
N ASP A 141 -9.16 -30.68 33.04
CA ASP A 141 -8.86 -30.10 34.35
C ASP A 141 -8.25 -31.18 35.26
N GLY A 142 -7.28 -30.80 36.07
CA GLY A 142 -6.62 -31.69 37.01
C GLY A 142 -7.63 -32.22 38.02
N GLY A 143 -7.80 -33.54 38.08
CA GLY A 143 -8.62 -34.22 39.09
C GLY A 143 -7.78 -34.83 40.21
N GLN A 144 -8.43 -35.42 41.22
CA GLN A 144 -7.78 -36.09 42.36
C GLN A 144 -6.76 -37.19 41.97
N TYR A 145 -6.83 -37.69 40.73
CA TYR A 145 -5.95 -38.73 40.17
C TYR A 145 -5.17 -38.30 38.90
N ILE A 146 -5.37 -37.06 38.41
CA ILE A 146 -4.71 -36.54 37.20
C ILE A 146 -3.71 -35.47 37.63
N VAL A 147 -2.42 -35.78 37.45
CA VAL A 147 -1.30 -34.97 37.95
C VAL A 147 -0.95 -33.81 37.01
N PHE A 148 -1.48 -33.79 35.78
CA PHE A 148 -1.17 -32.79 34.76
C PHE A 148 -2.44 -32.08 34.28
N ILE A 149 -2.50 -30.77 34.50
CA ILE A 149 -3.48 -29.88 33.89
C ILE A 149 -3.05 -29.66 32.44
N GLU A 150 -3.96 -29.83 31.48
CA GLU A 150 -3.66 -29.58 30.08
C GLU A 150 -3.49 -28.07 29.84
N GLU A 151 -2.38 -27.68 29.22
CA GLU A 151 -2.06 -26.26 28.99
C GLU A 151 -2.96 -25.65 27.92
N ILE A 152 -3.45 -24.42 28.18
CA ILE A 152 -4.22 -23.65 27.21
C ILE A 152 -3.27 -23.11 26.14
N CYS A 153 -3.50 -23.55 24.90
CA CYS A 153 -2.62 -23.25 23.78
C CYS A 153 -3.40 -22.90 22.50
N ARG A 154 -2.83 -22.00 21.70
CA ARG A 154 -3.31 -21.60 20.38
C ARG A 154 -2.27 -21.88 19.30
N ASP A 155 -2.72 -21.95 18.06
CA ASP A 155 -1.78 -21.93 16.93
C ASP A 155 -1.45 -20.47 16.57
N PHE A 156 -0.17 -20.11 16.62
CA PHE A 156 0.29 -18.77 16.28
C PHE A 156 0.44 -18.58 14.77
N ALA A 157 0.70 -19.66 14.03
CA ALA A 157 0.80 -19.62 12.58
C ALA A 157 -0.54 -19.85 11.88
N ASP A 158 -1.66 -20.07 12.59
CA ASP A 158 -2.97 -20.27 11.96
C ASP A 158 -3.50 -18.97 11.33
N ASN A 159 -3.23 -18.81 10.02
CA ASN A 159 -3.66 -17.67 9.23
C ASN A 159 -3.99 -18.13 7.80
N ALA A 160 -4.49 -17.20 6.97
CA ALA A 160 -4.91 -17.56 5.61
C ALA A 160 -3.75 -18.12 4.76
N LEU A 161 -2.52 -17.61 4.95
CA LEU A 161 -1.35 -18.04 4.19
C LEU A 161 -0.88 -19.43 4.60
N SER A 162 -0.82 -19.76 5.89
CA SER A 162 -0.43 -21.12 6.33
C SER A 162 -1.43 -22.19 5.91
N ARG A 163 -2.72 -21.85 5.78
CA ARG A 163 -3.74 -22.78 5.27
C ARG A 163 -3.63 -22.98 3.76
N LEU A 164 -3.28 -21.92 3.02
CA LEU A 164 -3.06 -21.99 1.57
C LEU A 164 -1.73 -22.67 1.21
N HIS A 165 -0.70 -22.43 2.03
CA HIS A 165 0.67 -22.92 1.89
C HIS A 165 1.15 -23.56 3.20
N PRO A 166 0.73 -24.81 3.51
CA PRO A 166 1.14 -25.49 4.74
C PRO A 166 2.66 -25.60 4.91
N GLU A 167 3.40 -25.69 3.81
CA GLU A 167 4.86 -25.74 3.78
C GLU A 167 5.54 -24.42 4.20
N TRP A 168 4.80 -23.30 4.22
CA TRP A 168 5.31 -22.01 4.69
C TRP A 168 5.27 -21.84 6.20
N ARG A 169 4.66 -22.80 6.92
CA ARG A 169 4.52 -22.75 8.38
C ARG A 169 5.84 -22.46 9.10
N GLN A 170 6.95 -23.07 8.65
CA GLN A 170 8.28 -22.85 9.24
C GLN A 170 8.74 -21.38 9.17
N PHE A 171 8.39 -20.66 8.10
CA PHE A 171 8.73 -19.24 7.94
C PHE A 171 7.77 -18.37 8.76
N LEU A 172 6.47 -18.69 8.74
CA LEU A 172 5.45 -17.95 9.49
C LEU A 172 5.66 -18.04 11.01
N MET A 173 6.25 -19.13 11.51
CA MET A 173 6.59 -19.31 12.93
C MET A 173 7.81 -18.52 13.39
N THR A 174 8.59 -17.90 12.48
CA THR A 174 9.82 -17.15 12.80
C THR A 174 9.69 -16.16 13.97
N PRO A 175 8.59 -15.39 14.13
CA PRO A 175 8.44 -14.47 15.26
C PRO A 175 8.58 -15.13 16.63
N TRP A 176 8.22 -16.42 16.74
CA TRP A 176 8.17 -17.17 18.00
C TRP A 176 9.33 -18.15 18.19
N LEU A 177 10.28 -18.23 17.26
CA LEU A 177 11.46 -19.06 17.43
C LEU A 177 12.40 -18.43 18.48
N GLU A 178 12.90 -19.27 19.39
CA GLU A 178 13.92 -18.87 20.38
C GLU A 178 15.26 -18.54 19.70
N HIS A 179 15.58 -19.29 18.65
CA HIS A 179 16.76 -19.14 17.83
C HIS A 179 16.39 -18.75 16.40
N GLU A 180 17.33 -18.15 15.69
CA GLU A 180 17.10 -17.78 14.30
C GLU A 180 16.83 -19.01 13.43
N LEU A 181 15.97 -18.82 12.42
CA LEU A 181 15.69 -19.84 11.44
C LEU A 181 17.01 -20.19 10.71
N ALA A 182 17.43 -21.45 10.82
CA ALA A 182 18.56 -21.96 10.07
C ALA A 182 18.11 -22.29 8.65
N LEU A 183 18.70 -21.63 7.64
CA LEU A 183 18.51 -22.02 6.25
C LEU A 183 19.30 -23.29 5.95
N SER A 184 18.62 -24.30 5.40
CA SER A 184 19.28 -25.44 4.78
C SER A 184 19.77 -25.12 3.36
N GLU A 185 18.99 -24.37 2.58
CA GLU A 185 19.25 -24.08 1.17
C GLU A 185 18.76 -22.69 0.73
N VAL A 186 19.32 -22.19 -0.38
CA VAL A 186 18.88 -20.95 -1.03
C VAL A 186 17.58 -21.22 -1.78
N ILE A 187 16.54 -20.42 -1.52
CA ILE A 187 15.25 -20.52 -2.22
C ILE A 187 15.24 -19.46 -3.32
N GLU A 188 15.31 -19.90 -4.57
CA GLU A 188 15.29 -19.02 -5.72
C GLU A 188 13.88 -18.51 -6.03
N ARG A 189 13.81 -17.37 -6.70
CA ARG A 189 12.55 -16.81 -7.20
C ARG A 189 12.04 -17.62 -8.38
N GLU A 190 10.77 -17.96 -8.33
CA GLU A 190 10.06 -18.60 -9.44
C GLU A 190 9.32 -17.55 -10.28
N PRO A 191 9.17 -17.76 -11.59
CA PRO A 191 8.35 -16.90 -12.44
C PRO A 191 6.91 -16.85 -11.93
N ILE A 192 6.33 -15.65 -11.90
CA ILE A 192 4.98 -15.47 -11.37
C ILE A 192 3.93 -16.03 -12.35
N ASP A 193 2.91 -16.69 -11.80
CA ASP A 193 1.79 -17.26 -12.55
C ASP A 193 0.86 -16.17 -13.13
N GLU A 194 0.18 -16.45 -14.24
CA GLU A 194 -0.74 -15.48 -14.87
C GLU A 194 -1.93 -15.12 -13.98
N ASN A 195 -2.41 -16.06 -13.14
CA ASN A 195 -3.52 -15.77 -12.23
C ASN A 195 -3.15 -14.72 -11.18
N PHE A 196 -1.86 -14.50 -10.90
CA PHE A 196 -1.42 -13.41 -10.03
C PHE A 196 -1.88 -12.05 -10.55
N PHE A 197 -1.79 -11.84 -11.87
CA PHE A 197 -2.17 -10.59 -12.52
C PHE A 197 -3.70 -10.42 -12.65
N LEU A 198 -4.45 -11.51 -12.50
CA LEU A 198 -5.92 -11.54 -12.58
C LEU A 198 -6.60 -11.51 -11.20
N SER A 199 -5.94 -12.07 -10.18
CA SER A 199 -6.52 -12.29 -8.85
C SER A 199 -6.95 -10.98 -8.19
N GLY A 200 -8.12 -10.99 -7.55
CA GLY A 200 -8.66 -9.84 -6.82
C GLY A 200 -8.97 -8.61 -7.68
N ARG A 201 -9.06 -8.77 -9.01
CA ARG A 201 -9.29 -7.67 -9.97
C ARG A 201 -10.55 -7.91 -10.78
N THR A 202 -11.21 -6.82 -11.11
CA THR A 202 -12.25 -6.79 -12.14
C THR A 202 -11.57 -6.53 -13.48
N LEU A 203 -11.85 -7.37 -14.47
CA LEU A 203 -11.21 -7.31 -15.79
C LEU A 203 -11.80 -6.18 -16.65
N ASP A 204 -10.96 -5.63 -17.51
CA ASP A 204 -11.36 -4.63 -18.50
C ASP A 204 -11.93 -5.33 -19.74
N LYS A 205 -12.93 -4.72 -20.37
CA LYS A 205 -13.50 -5.24 -21.62
C LYS A 205 -12.70 -4.72 -22.79
N LEU A 206 -11.90 -5.59 -23.41
CA LEU A 206 -11.03 -5.22 -24.50
C LEU A 206 -11.78 -5.21 -25.85
N PRO A 207 -11.56 -4.19 -26.70
CA PRO A 207 -12.12 -4.15 -28.04
C PRO A 207 -11.44 -5.15 -28.98
N GLU A 208 -12.18 -5.62 -29.98
CA GLU A 208 -11.62 -6.43 -31.08
C GLU A 208 -10.72 -5.59 -32.00
N ASP A 209 -9.73 -6.23 -32.64
CA ASP A 209 -8.80 -5.58 -33.58
C ASP A 209 -9.51 -4.84 -34.72
N ALA A 210 -10.61 -5.38 -35.23
CA ALA A 210 -11.39 -4.73 -36.29
C ALA A 210 -12.06 -3.43 -35.81
N ALA A 211 -12.47 -3.35 -34.55
CA ALA A 211 -13.02 -2.15 -33.95
C ALA A 211 -11.91 -1.12 -33.68
N GLN A 212 -10.76 -1.57 -33.19
CA GLN A 212 -9.56 -0.74 -33.02
C GLN A 212 -9.10 -0.08 -34.33
N GLN A 213 -9.12 -0.81 -35.44
CA GLN A 213 -8.76 -0.23 -36.74
C GLN A 213 -9.73 0.87 -37.18
N LYS A 214 -11.04 0.70 -36.92
CA LYS A 214 -12.03 1.75 -37.20
C LYS A 214 -11.80 3.00 -36.33
N SER A 215 -11.54 2.80 -35.03
CA SER A 215 -11.21 3.90 -34.13
C SER A 215 -9.94 4.63 -34.54
N PHE A 216 -8.91 3.92 -35.00
CA PHE A 216 -7.67 4.52 -35.50
C PHE A 216 -7.94 5.47 -36.68
N GLU A 217 -8.72 5.04 -37.68
CA GLU A 217 -9.10 5.88 -38.81
C GLU A 217 -9.99 7.06 -38.40
N ALA A 218 -10.91 6.84 -37.44
CA ALA A 218 -11.74 7.91 -36.90
C ALA A 218 -10.91 8.96 -36.17
N ILE A 219 -9.91 8.55 -35.37
CA ILE A 219 -9.02 9.44 -34.63
C ILE A 219 -8.16 10.30 -35.57
N LYS A 220 -7.66 9.71 -36.66
CA LYS A 220 -6.85 10.43 -37.64
C LYS A 220 -7.62 11.56 -38.35
N ASN A 221 -8.93 11.40 -38.51
CA ASN A 221 -9.80 12.33 -39.25
C ASN A 221 -10.62 13.24 -38.33
N ARG A 222 -10.19 13.44 -37.08
CA ARG A 222 -10.93 14.26 -36.12
C ARG A 222 -10.89 15.74 -36.48
N ASP A 223 -12.02 16.39 -36.30
CA ASP A 223 -12.11 17.85 -36.38
C ASP A 223 -11.72 18.47 -35.03
N LEU A 224 -10.54 19.09 -35.00
CA LEU A 224 -10.00 19.83 -33.87
C LEU A 224 -10.04 21.35 -34.09
N SER A 225 -10.79 21.84 -35.09
CA SER A 225 -10.92 23.28 -35.38
C SER A 225 -11.85 24.02 -34.41
N ARG A 226 -12.77 23.29 -33.78
CA ARG A 226 -13.68 23.77 -32.75
C ARG A 226 -13.12 23.51 -31.34
N PRO A 227 -13.68 24.14 -30.29
CA PRO A 227 -13.40 23.75 -28.91
C PRO A 227 -13.59 22.24 -28.69
N ILE A 228 -12.67 21.64 -27.93
CA ILE A 228 -12.67 20.21 -27.61
C ILE A 228 -13.85 19.90 -26.70
N ARG A 229 -14.67 18.91 -27.04
CA ARG A 229 -15.75 18.45 -26.16
C ARG A 229 -15.20 17.47 -25.14
N ILE A 230 -15.30 17.80 -23.87
CA ILE A 230 -14.76 17.00 -22.77
C ILE A 230 -15.90 16.44 -21.94
N TYR A 231 -15.92 15.12 -21.78
CA TYR A 231 -16.71 14.45 -20.77
C TYR A 231 -15.81 14.11 -19.60
N ALA A 232 -16.13 14.60 -18.40
CA ALA A 232 -15.29 14.39 -17.22
C ALA A 232 -16.11 14.11 -15.96
N ASP A 233 -15.53 13.35 -15.03
CA ASP A 233 -16.06 13.18 -13.66
C ASP A 233 -15.32 14.07 -12.64
N ASP A 234 -14.32 14.83 -13.10
CA ASP A 234 -13.54 15.77 -12.32
C ASP A 234 -12.97 16.87 -13.23
N LEU A 235 -13.11 18.12 -12.79
CA LEU A 235 -12.69 19.29 -13.55
C LEU A 235 -11.41 19.96 -13.02
N GLN A 236 -10.76 19.39 -12.01
CA GLN A 236 -9.63 20.05 -11.32
C GLN A 236 -8.51 20.49 -12.27
N LEU A 237 -8.15 19.62 -13.23
CA LEU A 237 -7.16 19.94 -14.27
C LEU A 237 -7.79 20.76 -15.42
N ILE A 238 -9.02 20.43 -15.79
CA ILE A 238 -9.72 21.01 -16.95
C ILE A 238 -10.03 22.50 -16.74
N ASP A 239 -10.41 22.89 -15.53
CA ASP A 239 -10.67 24.29 -15.12
C ASP A 239 -9.41 25.16 -15.20
N LYS A 240 -8.23 24.56 -15.36
CA LYS A 240 -6.94 25.25 -15.49
C LYS A 240 -6.49 25.42 -16.94
N LEU A 241 -7.25 24.92 -17.91
CA LEU A 241 -6.99 25.15 -19.33
C LEU A 241 -7.20 26.63 -19.68
N SER A 242 -6.22 27.22 -20.36
CA SER A 242 -6.25 28.64 -20.73
C SER A 242 -6.14 28.84 -22.24
N ALA A 243 -5.22 28.12 -22.89
CA ALA A 243 -4.97 28.17 -24.32
C ALA A 243 -5.86 27.19 -25.08
N VAL A 244 -5.99 25.96 -24.58
CA VAL A 244 -6.86 24.92 -25.15
C VAL A 244 -8.31 25.30 -24.86
N LYS A 245 -9.09 25.52 -25.91
CA LYS A 245 -10.53 25.82 -25.79
C LYS A 245 -11.31 24.51 -25.68
N TYR A 246 -12.23 24.48 -24.74
CA TYR A 246 -13.05 23.30 -24.48
C TYR A 246 -14.52 23.65 -24.21
N GLU A 247 -15.36 22.63 -24.34
CA GLU A 247 -16.78 22.59 -24.02
C GLU A 247 -17.00 21.36 -23.14
N GLU A 248 -17.58 21.51 -21.96
CA GLU A 248 -18.01 20.37 -21.16
C GLU A 248 -19.32 19.81 -21.72
N ILE A 249 -19.42 18.48 -21.80
CA ILE A 249 -20.62 17.79 -22.28
C ILE A 249 -21.03 16.68 -21.31
N ALA A 250 -22.33 16.42 -21.23
CA ALA A 250 -22.88 15.38 -20.36
C ALA A 250 -22.90 13.98 -21.01
N ASN A 251 -22.75 13.89 -22.34
CA ASN A 251 -22.82 12.62 -23.06
C ASN A 251 -21.45 12.24 -23.64
N TRP A 252 -20.81 11.24 -23.06
CA TRP A 252 -19.51 10.75 -23.49
C TRP A 252 -19.49 10.25 -24.95
N CYS A 253 -20.63 9.81 -25.52
CA CYS A 253 -20.70 9.39 -26.93
C CYS A 253 -20.48 10.55 -27.92
N ALA A 254 -20.66 11.81 -27.47
CA ALA A 254 -20.37 13.00 -28.26
C ALA A 254 -18.99 13.60 -27.92
N ALA A 255 -18.21 12.97 -27.05
CA ALA A 255 -16.97 13.55 -26.55
C ALA A 255 -15.80 13.38 -27.49
N ASP A 256 -14.91 14.36 -27.41
CA ASP A 256 -13.59 14.28 -27.98
C ASP A 256 -12.59 13.67 -26.99
N VAL A 257 -12.67 14.10 -25.73
CA VAL A 257 -11.82 13.60 -24.65
C VAL A 257 -12.73 13.12 -23.53
N ILE A 258 -12.44 11.91 -23.05
CA ILE A 258 -13.03 11.33 -21.85
C ILE A 258 -11.96 11.40 -20.76
N TRP A 259 -12.20 12.25 -19.76
CA TRP A 259 -11.28 12.48 -18.65
C TRP A 259 -11.90 12.01 -17.35
N LEU A 260 -11.50 10.83 -16.88
CA LEU A 260 -12.09 10.21 -15.70
C LEU A 260 -11.04 9.98 -14.63
N ARG A 261 -11.37 10.31 -13.37
CA ARG A 261 -10.63 9.90 -12.15
C ARG A 261 -10.95 8.50 -11.70
N ARG A 262 -12.18 8.02 -11.96
CA ARG A 262 -12.52 6.61 -11.70
C ARG A 262 -11.97 5.70 -12.79
N HIS A 263 -11.65 4.46 -12.45
CA HIS A 263 -11.19 3.46 -13.42
C HIS A 263 -12.23 3.23 -14.53
N PHE A 264 -11.80 3.29 -15.79
CA PHE A 264 -12.60 3.07 -16.99
C PHE A 264 -12.45 1.63 -17.47
N ARG A 265 -13.57 0.94 -17.76
CA ARG A 265 -13.58 -0.50 -18.05
C ARG A 265 -14.11 -0.85 -19.45
N ASP A 266 -15.02 -0.03 -19.97
CA ASP A 266 -15.82 -0.35 -21.16
C ASP A 266 -15.14 0.15 -22.44
N PHE A 267 -13.90 -0.32 -22.68
CA PHE A 267 -13.11 0.06 -23.85
C PHE A 267 -13.69 -0.50 -25.17
N ASP A 268 -14.36 -1.65 -25.12
CA ASP A 268 -15.13 -2.23 -26.22
C ASP A 268 -16.31 -1.34 -26.64
N GLN A 269 -17.07 -0.84 -25.66
CA GLN A 269 -18.19 0.06 -25.85
C GLN A 269 -17.69 1.40 -26.42
N LEU A 270 -16.58 1.92 -25.90
CA LEU A 270 -15.96 3.15 -26.40
C LEU A 270 -15.63 3.05 -27.90
N CYS A 271 -15.01 1.95 -28.33
CA CYS A 271 -14.72 1.70 -29.75
C CYS A 271 -15.96 1.70 -30.63
N THR A 272 -17.07 1.16 -30.12
CA THR A 272 -18.28 0.96 -30.91
C THR A 272 -19.13 2.22 -30.98
N GLU A 273 -19.31 2.91 -29.86
CA GLU A 273 -20.23 4.04 -29.73
C GLU A 273 -19.57 5.40 -29.98
N ASN A 274 -18.27 5.53 -29.71
CA ASN A 274 -17.51 6.75 -29.97
C ASN A 274 -16.08 6.46 -30.45
N PRO A 275 -15.91 5.98 -31.70
CA PRO A 275 -14.62 5.56 -32.24
C PRO A 275 -13.58 6.69 -32.34
N SER A 276 -14.01 7.96 -32.35
CA SER A 276 -13.12 9.12 -32.42
C SER A 276 -12.63 9.64 -31.08
N ALA A 277 -13.22 9.23 -29.96
CA ALA A 277 -12.82 9.73 -28.65
C ALA A 277 -11.46 9.18 -28.21
N LEU A 278 -10.76 9.99 -27.40
CA LEU A 278 -9.60 9.56 -26.62
C LEU A 278 -9.97 9.53 -25.13
N VAL A 279 -9.53 8.50 -24.41
CA VAL A 279 -9.72 8.32 -22.96
C VAL A 279 -8.38 8.43 -22.23
N ASN A 280 -8.38 9.00 -21.02
CA ASN A 280 -7.18 9.23 -20.20
C ASN A 280 -6.68 8.01 -19.40
N GLN A 281 -6.99 6.79 -19.86
CA GLN A 281 -6.64 5.53 -19.20
C GLN A 281 -6.28 4.43 -20.22
N PHE A 282 -5.50 3.42 -19.81
CA PHE A 282 -5.23 2.20 -20.60
C PHE A 282 -5.87 0.97 -19.93
N PRO A 283 -6.37 -0.01 -20.71
CA PRO A 283 -6.77 -1.28 -20.14
C PRO A 283 -5.56 -1.99 -19.52
N HIS A 284 -5.74 -2.61 -18.36
CA HIS A 284 -4.70 -3.27 -17.56
C HIS A 284 -3.54 -2.35 -17.12
N GLU A 285 -3.76 -1.03 -16.99
CA GLU A 285 -2.71 -0.10 -16.50
C GLU A 285 -2.31 -0.33 -15.03
N SER A 286 -3.06 -1.16 -14.29
CA SER A 286 -2.66 -1.65 -12.96
C SER A 286 -1.30 -2.34 -12.97
N CYS A 287 -0.86 -2.89 -14.12
CA CYS A 287 0.49 -3.43 -14.29
C CYS A 287 1.60 -2.39 -14.11
N ILE A 288 1.29 -1.10 -14.26
CA ILE A 288 2.18 0.03 -13.98
C ILE A 288 1.92 0.57 -12.57
N THR A 289 0.66 0.74 -12.19
CA THR A 289 0.27 1.56 -11.03
C THR A 289 0.14 0.78 -9.72
N VAL A 290 0.11 -0.55 -9.75
CA VAL A 290 0.09 -1.40 -8.56
C VAL A 290 1.49 -1.96 -8.29
N LYS A 291 2.00 -1.76 -7.07
CA LYS A 291 3.41 -1.93 -6.70
C LYS A 291 3.92 -3.36 -6.94
N ASP A 292 3.10 -4.35 -6.58
CA ASP A 292 3.45 -5.77 -6.70
C ASP A 292 3.44 -6.26 -8.16
N LEU A 293 2.48 -5.79 -8.97
CA LEU A 293 2.42 -6.12 -10.39
C LEU A 293 3.60 -5.53 -11.17
N LEU A 294 3.90 -4.25 -10.94
CA LEU A 294 5.05 -3.60 -11.58
C LEU A 294 6.35 -4.30 -11.17
N SER A 295 6.51 -4.60 -9.88
CA SER A 295 7.65 -5.36 -9.37
C SER A 295 7.76 -6.73 -10.04
N ALA A 296 6.67 -7.50 -10.11
CA ALA A 296 6.63 -8.80 -10.76
C ALA A 296 7.16 -8.74 -12.20
N ILE A 297 6.65 -7.80 -13.00
CA ILE A 297 7.05 -7.62 -14.40
C ILE A 297 8.53 -7.25 -14.52
N ILE A 298 9.01 -6.31 -13.70
CA ILE A 298 10.41 -5.88 -13.74
C ILE A 298 11.33 -7.03 -13.33
N MET A 299 11.01 -7.77 -12.27
CA MET A 299 11.84 -8.87 -11.79
C MET A 299 11.89 -10.01 -12.80
N ASP A 300 10.74 -10.41 -13.37
CA ASP A 300 10.66 -11.48 -14.37
C ASP A 300 11.48 -11.14 -15.62
N LYS A 301 11.39 -9.89 -16.11
CA LYS A 301 12.18 -9.42 -17.26
C LYS A 301 13.69 -9.42 -17.00
N ASN A 302 14.11 -9.44 -15.73
CA ASN A 302 15.51 -9.39 -15.30
C ASN A 302 15.92 -10.70 -14.57
N SER A 303 15.33 -11.84 -14.95
CA SER A 303 15.68 -13.17 -14.41
C SER A 303 15.62 -13.24 -12.88
N GLY A 304 14.58 -12.65 -12.30
CA GLY A 304 14.31 -12.60 -10.87
C GLY A 304 15.15 -11.58 -10.08
N LYS A 305 16.05 -10.84 -10.73
CA LYS A 305 16.95 -9.86 -10.10
C LYS A 305 16.49 -8.44 -10.38
N ALA A 306 16.62 -7.56 -9.38
CA ALA A 306 16.34 -6.15 -9.59
C ALA A 306 17.43 -5.52 -10.49
N PRO A 307 17.05 -4.76 -11.53
CA PRO A 307 18.01 -3.93 -12.25
C PRO A 307 18.50 -2.78 -11.33
N ALA A 308 19.67 -2.20 -11.62
CA ALA A 308 20.29 -1.19 -10.74
C ALA A 308 19.41 0.04 -10.43
N TRP A 309 18.45 0.35 -11.31
CA TRP A 309 17.50 1.46 -11.23
C TRP A 309 16.19 1.12 -10.50
N PHE A 310 16.04 -0.09 -9.96
CA PHE A 310 14.86 -0.51 -9.21
C PHE A 310 15.28 -1.30 -7.96
N GLN A 311 14.45 -1.31 -6.91
CA GLN A 311 14.77 -2.04 -5.68
C GLN A 311 14.47 -3.53 -5.82
N THR A 312 15.25 -4.37 -5.13
CA THR A 312 14.86 -5.76 -4.84
C THR A 312 13.59 -5.76 -4.03
N CYS A 313 12.51 -6.33 -4.56
CA CYS A 313 11.20 -6.39 -3.90
C CYS A 313 10.66 -7.82 -3.93
N PHE A 314 9.90 -8.22 -2.91
CA PHE A 314 9.22 -9.52 -2.80
C PHE A 314 7.77 -9.31 -2.35
N ASN A 315 6.82 -9.95 -3.02
CA ASN A 315 5.43 -10.00 -2.55
C ASN A 315 5.33 -11.03 -1.41
N LEU A 316 5.07 -10.58 -0.18
CA LEU A 316 5.07 -11.45 1.00
C LEU A 316 3.89 -12.42 1.07
N ASN A 317 2.92 -12.33 0.16
CA ASN A 317 1.82 -13.27 0.04
C ASN A 317 2.10 -14.40 -0.96
N THR A 318 3.05 -14.21 -1.89
CA THR A 318 3.40 -15.20 -2.93
C THR A 318 4.86 -15.62 -2.90
N GLU A 319 5.73 -14.88 -2.20
CA GLU A 319 7.19 -15.05 -2.21
C GLU A 319 7.81 -15.00 -0.80
N LEU A 320 7.04 -15.32 0.24
CA LEU A 320 7.54 -15.27 1.63
C LEU A 320 8.79 -16.14 1.85
N PRO A 321 8.85 -17.42 1.41
CA PRO A 321 10.05 -18.24 1.57
C PRO A 321 11.28 -17.63 0.89
N GLN A 322 11.12 -17.09 -0.32
CA GLN A 322 12.18 -16.45 -1.10
C GLN A 322 12.69 -15.19 -0.39
N PHE A 323 11.78 -14.38 0.15
CA PHE A 323 12.15 -13.22 0.95
C PHE A 323 12.96 -13.62 2.19
N VAL A 324 12.47 -14.59 2.98
CA VAL A 324 13.18 -15.05 4.19
C VAL A 324 14.55 -15.63 3.84
N SER A 325 14.63 -16.42 2.77
CA SER A 325 15.90 -16.97 2.28
C SER A 325 16.89 -15.86 1.91
N HIS A 326 16.44 -14.88 1.13
CA HIS A 326 17.26 -13.73 0.74
C HIS A 326 17.69 -12.88 1.95
N TYR A 327 16.77 -12.62 2.88
CA TYR A 327 17.02 -11.86 4.10
C TYR A 327 18.15 -12.50 4.92
N LEU A 328 18.08 -13.81 5.16
CA LEU A 328 19.07 -14.52 5.97
C LEU A 328 20.43 -14.61 5.26
N GLN A 329 20.46 -14.74 3.93
CA GLN A 329 21.71 -14.67 3.15
C GLN A 329 22.41 -13.31 3.27
N ARG A 330 21.64 -12.21 3.16
CA ARG A 330 22.17 -10.85 3.35
C ARG A 330 22.78 -10.70 4.74
N LYS A 331 22.05 -11.16 5.75
CA LYS A 331 22.51 -11.14 7.15
C LYS A 331 23.79 -11.94 7.34
N ALA A 332 23.85 -13.18 6.84
CA ALA A 332 25.04 -14.02 6.91
C ALA A 332 26.25 -13.40 6.18
N SER A 333 25.99 -12.62 5.14
CA SER A 333 27.02 -11.89 4.39
C SER A 333 27.40 -10.54 5.00
N GLY A 334 26.82 -10.15 6.15
CA GLY A 334 27.09 -8.86 6.81
C GLY A 334 26.60 -7.65 6.01
N LEU A 335 25.62 -7.83 5.12
CA LEU A 335 25.04 -6.75 4.31
C LEU A 335 23.92 -6.04 5.07
N ASP A 336 23.68 -4.77 4.74
CA ASP A 336 22.50 -4.05 5.25
C ASP A 336 21.21 -4.82 4.91
N ASN A 337 20.31 -4.88 5.89
CA ASN A 337 19.08 -5.66 5.80
C ASN A 337 17.86 -4.82 6.19
N THR A 338 17.89 -3.53 5.85
CA THR A 338 16.77 -2.62 6.06
C THR A 338 15.80 -2.71 4.88
N TRP A 339 14.52 -2.89 5.17
CA TRP A 339 13.44 -3.07 4.21
C TRP A 339 12.33 -2.06 4.45
N ILE A 340 11.63 -1.69 3.38
CA ILE A 340 10.36 -0.98 3.46
C ILE A 340 9.22 -1.89 3.02
N ILE A 341 8.26 -2.06 3.91
CA ILE A 341 7.12 -2.94 3.78
C ILE A 341 5.93 -2.04 3.43
N LYS A 342 5.29 -2.33 2.31
CA LYS A 342 4.21 -1.50 1.76
C LYS A 342 2.98 -2.34 1.45
N PRO A 343 1.77 -1.84 1.65
CA PRO A 343 0.59 -2.41 1.01
C PRO A 343 0.71 -2.25 -0.51
N TRP A 344 0.26 -3.24 -1.26
CA TRP A 344 0.44 -3.24 -2.73
C TRP A 344 -0.39 -2.18 -3.47
N ASN A 345 -1.50 -1.71 -2.87
CA ASN A 345 -2.54 -0.91 -3.51
C ASN A 345 -3.00 0.29 -2.68
N LEU A 346 -2.30 0.60 -1.58
CA LEU A 346 -2.52 1.82 -0.82
C LEU A 346 -1.50 2.90 -1.22
N ALA A 347 -1.84 4.14 -0.87
CA ALA A 347 -1.05 5.33 -1.13
C ALA A 347 -0.87 6.16 0.16
N ARG A 348 -0.18 7.30 0.06
CA ARG A 348 -0.02 8.29 1.15
C ARG A 348 0.73 7.79 2.39
N GLY A 349 1.58 6.77 2.26
CA GLY A 349 2.34 6.24 3.39
C GLY A 349 1.55 5.33 4.33
N LEU A 350 0.27 5.05 4.01
CA LEU A 350 -0.61 4.27 4.87
C LEU A 350 -0.15 2.82 5.00
N ASP A 351 -0.09 2.34 6.24
CA ASP A 351 0.37 1.00 6.64
C ASP A 351 1.73 0.61 6.02
N MET A 352 2.61 1.61 5.84
CA MET A 352 3.99 1.41 5.42
C MET A 352 4.93 1.40 6.62
N HIS A 353 5.90 0.50 6.63
CA HIS A 353 6.83 0.32 7.74
C HIS A 353 8.25 0.19 7.21
N VAL A 354 9.23 0.83 7.85
CA VAL A 354 10.65 0.57 7.61
C VAL A 354 11.14 -0.32 8.75
N SER A 355 11.77 -1.44 8.42
CA SER A 355 12.21 -2.40 9.42
C SER A 355 13.42 -3.20 8.97
N ASN A 356 14.26 -3.55 9.93
CA ASN A 356 15.34 -4.53 9.82
C ASN A 356 15.12 -5.71 10.79
N ASP A 357 13.90 -5.88 11.31
CA ASP A 357 13.52 -7.01 12.17
C ASP A 357 12.64 -7.98 11.39
N LEU A 358 13.19 -9.17 11.07
CA LEU A 358 12.48 -10.21 10.34
C LEU A 358 11.17 -10.64 11.03
N ARG A 359 11.12 -10.62 12.37
CA ARG A 359 9.92 -10.99 13.13
C ARG A 359 8.80 -10.00 12.85
N GLN A 360 9.10 -8.69 12.95
CA GLN A 360 8.16 -7.63 12.59
C GLN A 360 7.68 -7.80 11.15
N ILE A 361 8.61 -7.95 10.20
CA ILE A 361 8.28 -8.03 8.76
C ILE A 361 7.31 -9.18 8.47
N ILE A 362 7.52 -10.34 9.09
CA ILE A 362 6.63 -11.49 8.93
C ILE A 362 5.26 -11.22 9.56
N ARG A 363 5.20 -10.61 10.75
CA ARG A 363 3.91 -10.27 11.39
C ARG A 363 3.11 -9.26 10.55
N LEU A 364 3.75 -8.32 9.86
CA LEU A 364 3.08 -7.28 9.06
C LEU A 364 2.16 -7.81 7.93
N ILE A 365 2.29 -9.08 7.52
CA ILE A 365 1.38 -9.71 6.55
C ILE A 365 -0.02 -9.98 7.13
N GLU A 366 -0.14 -10.04 8.46
CA GLU A 366 -1.40 -10.29 9.16
C GLU A 366 -2.36 -9.11 9.07
N SER A 367 -1.83 -7.90 8.85
CA SER A 367 -2.62 -6.70 8.63
C SER A 367 -3.10 -6.52 7.18
N GLY A 368 -2.80 -7.49 6.32
CA GLY A 368 -3.18 -7.54 4.92
C GLY A 368 -1.98 -7.65 3.98
N PRO A 369 -2.21 -7.79 2.67
CA PRO A 369 -1.14 -8.12 1.73
C PRO A 369 -0.04 -7.07 1.63
N LYS A 370 1.22 -7.52 1.56
CA LYS A 370 2.40 -6.65 1.61
C LYS A 370 3.44 -6.99 0.55
N ILE A 371 4.17 -5.96 0.12
CA ILE A 371 5.43 -6.08 -0.63
C ILE A 371 6.58 -5.57 0.25
N ALA A 372 7.65 -6.35 0.38
CA ALA A 372 8.89 -5.93 1.03
C ALA A 372 9.89 -5.51 -0.05
N CYS A 373 10.30 -4.25 -0.04
CA CYS A 373 11.31 -3.72 -0.95
C CYS A 373 12.56 -3.30 -0.19
N LYS A 374 13.74 -3.56 -0.74
CA LYS A 374 15.01 -3.16 -0.15
C LYS A 374 14.99 -1.65 0.06
N TYR A 375 15.19 -1.21 1.30
CA TYR A 375 15.20 0.20 1.64
C TYR A 375 16.45 0.87 1.05
N ILE A 376 16.32 2.11 0.59
CA ILE A 376 17.47 2.90 0.12
C ILE A 376 18.18 3.44 1.36
N GLU A 377 19.24 2.74 1.80
CA GLU A 377 19.96 3.05 3.03
C GLU A 377 20.94 4.22 2.89
N ARG A 378 21.32 4.57 1.66
CA ARG A 378 22.22 5.69 1.31
C ARG A 378 21.59 6.63 0.27
N PRO A 379 20.51 7.35 0.62
CA PRO A 379 19.92 8.33 -0.27
C PRO A 379 20.88 9.52 -0.44
N VAL A 380 20.80 10.20 -1.59
CA VAL A 380 21.33 11.56 -1.69
C VAL A 380 20.48 12.45 -0.78
N LEU A 381 21.12 13.27 0.03
CA LEU A 381 20.44 14.14 0.99
C LEU A 381 20.38 15.58 0.49
N PHE A 382 19.44 16.35 1.03
CA PHE A 382 19.30 17.77 0.71
C PHE A 382 19.41 18.59 1.99
N HIS A 383 20.21 19.67 1.97
CA HIS A 383 20.31 20.58 3.10
C HIS A 383 19.06 21.47 3.18
N ARG A 384 18.28 21.33 4.25
CA ARG A 384 17.17 22.21 4.59
C ARG A 384 17.68 23.37 5.44
N ALA A 385 17.60 24.59 4.90
CA ALA A 385 18.12 25.78 5.57
C ALA A 385 17.23 26.27 6.74
N ASP A 386 15.95 25.89 6.73
CA ASP A 386 14.96 26.24 7.75
C ASP A 386 15.19 25.51 9.08
N ASN A 387 15.75 24.30 9.05
CA ASN A 387 16.01 23.49 10.24
C ASN A 387 17.44 22.93 10.34
N ASP A 388 18.33 23.36 9.42
CA ASP A 388 19.73 22.96 9.31
C ASP A 388 19.97 21.44 9.25
N CYS A 389 19.03 20.70 8.64
CA CYS A 389 19.10 19.24 8.52
C CYS A 389 19.47 18.78 7.11
N MET A 390 20.20 17.66 7.01
CA MET A 390 20.37 16.91 5.76
C MET A 390 19.23 15.88 5.68
N VAL A 391 18.26 16.14 4.81
CA VAL A 391 17.02 15.37 4.75
C VAL A 391 16.94 14.51 3.50
N LYS A 392 16.21 13.40 3.61
CA LYS A 392 15.81 12.58 2.48
C LYS A 392 14.82 13.33 1.58
N PHE A 393 14.81 13.03 0.30
CA PHE A 393 13.81 13.56 -0.63
C PHE A 393 13.45 12.54 -1.71
N ASP A 394 12.30 12.74 -2.35
CA ASP A 394 11.96 12.10 -3.60
C ASP A 394 11.54 13.14 -4.65
N LEU A 395 11.55 12.71 -5.91
CA LEU A 395 11.19 13.49 -7.08
C LEU A 395 9.93 12.88 -7.73
N ARG A 396 8.86 13.67 -7.81
CA ARG A 396 7.65 13.35 -8.56
C ARG A 396 7.79 13.90 -9.98
N TYR A 397 7.86 13.02 -10.97
CA TYR A 397 7.73 13.35 -12.39
C TYR A 397 6.31 13.09 -12.88
N ILE A 398 5.81 13.89 -13.83
CA ILE A 398 4.62 13.51 -14.61
C ILE A 398 5.07 12.87 -15.91
N VAL A 399 4.51 11.71 -16.18
CA VAL A 399 4.78 10.91 -17.37
C VAL A 399 3.49 10.75 -18.17
N PHE A 400 3.55 11.12 -19.45
CA PHE A 400 2.47 10.97 -20.41
C PHE A 400 2.74 9.75 -21.28
N VAL A 401 1.78 8.85 -21.40
CA VAL A 401 1.85 7.69 -22.28
C VAL A 401 0.77 7.84 -23.35
N ASN A 402 1.19 7.97 -24.60
CA ASN A 402 0.28 8.13 -25.72
C ASN A 402 0.01 6.80 -26.42
N GLN A 403 0.96 5.87 -26.35
CA GLN A 403 0.90 4.57 -27.00
C GLN A 403 1.85 3.59 -26.29
N VAL A 404 1.48 2.31 -26.17
CA VAL A 404 2.29 1.31 -25.47
C VAL A 404 3.15 0.43 -26.39
N ARG A 405 2.70 0.15 -27.62
CA ARG A 405 3.40 -0.75 -28.57
C ARG A 405 3.24 -0.30 -30.03
N PRO A 406 4.26 0.37 -30.62
CA PRO A 406 5.51 0.81 -29.96
C PRO A 406 5.24 1.86 -28.88
N LEU A 407 6.10 1.92 -27.86
CA LEU A 407 5.99 2.90 -26.78
C LEU A 407 6.19 4.31 -27.33
N ARG A 408 5.24 5.20 -27.07
CA ARG A 408 5.35 6.64 -27.31
C ARG A 408 4.97 7.34 -26.00
N ALA A 409 5.99 7.78 -25.27
CA ALA A 409 5.83 8.39 -23.96
C ALA A 409 6.69 9.63 -23.83
N TYR A 410 6.23 10.54 -22.97
CA TYR A 410 6.87 11.83 -22.71
C TYR A 410 6.94 12.05 -21.19
N VAL A 411 7.96 12.76 -20.74
CA VAL A 411 8.07 13.25 -19.37
C VAL A 411 7.97 14.77 -19.36
N TYR A 412 7.21 15.32 -18.42
CA TYR A 412 7.19 16.78 -18.20
C TYR A 412 8.53 17.22 -17.61
N ASN A 413 9.12 18.27 -18.18
CA ASN A 413 10.49 18.68 -17.86
C ASN A 413 10.64 19.21 -16.42
N ASN A 414 9.55 19.69 -15.82
CA ASN A 414 9.53 20.08 -14.41
C ASN A 414 9.01 18.93 -13.54
N PHE A 415 9.55 18.82 -12.33
CA PHE A 415 9.20 17.81 -11.34
C PHE A 415 8.98 18.47 -9.97
N TRP A 416 8.28 17.79 -9.07
CA TRP A 416 8.09 18.25 -7.69
C TRP A 416 9.02 17.51 -6.75
N ILE A 417 9.58 18.27 -5.82
CA ILE A 417 10.38 17.71 -4.75
C ILE A 417 9.50 17.56 -3.52
N ARG A 418 9.63 16.41 -2.89
CA ARG A 418 9.01 16.06 -1.62
C ARG A 418 10.11 15.76 -0.62
N PHE A 419 10.26 16.62 0.39
CA PHE A 419 11.30 16.52 1.40
C PHE A 419 10.79 15.78 2.64
N ALA A 420 11.69 15.03 3.27
CA ALA A 420 11.57 14.64 4.66
C ALA A 420 11.75 15.86 5.58
N ILE A 421 11.40 15.68 6.85
CA ILE A 421 11.44 16.76 7.84
C ILE A 421 12.74 16.68 8.64
N ASN A 422 13.04 15.49 9.17
CA ASN A 422 14.13 15.27 10.10
C ASN A 422 15.45 14.95 9.37
N HIS A 423 16.56 15.16 10.07
CA HIS A 423 17.87 14.71 9.63
C HIS A 423 17.84 13.19 9.36
N PHE A 424 18.33 12.78 8.20
CA PHE A 424 18.30 11.37 7.83
C PHE A 424 19.24 10.55 8.70
N SER A 425 18.71 9.54 9.38
CA SER A 425 19.50 8.46 9.99
C SER A 425 18.77 7.13 9.86
N LEU A 426 19.48 6.04 10.16
CA LEU A 426 18.90 4.69 10.23
C LEU A 426 18.71 4.23 11.69
N ASP A 427 18.93 5.12 12.66
CA ASP A 427 18.93 4.78 14.08
C ASP A 427 17.49 4.54 14.60
N ARG A 428 16.50 5.18 13.96
CA ARG A 428 15.09 5.13 14.35
C ARG A 428 14.17 4.90 13.15
N LEU A 429 14.03 3.63 12.77
CA LEU A 429 13.26 3.22 11.59
C LEU A 429 11.75 3.48 11.70
N ASP A 430 11.25 3.69 12.91
CA ASP A 430 9.86 4.06 13.22
C ASP A 430 9.54 5.54 12.95
N ASP A 431 10.55 6.40 12.79
CA ASP A 431 10.35 7.83 12.62
C ASP A 431 9.91 8.19 11.18
N ILE A 432 8.60 8.33 11.01
CA ILE A 432 7.97 8.70 9.74
C ILE A 432 8.53 10.03 9.20
N ASP A 433 8.78 11.02 10.07
CA ASP A 433 9.27 12.35 9.70
C ASP A 433 10.71 12.32 9.13
N THR A 434 11.46 11.23 9.41
CA THR A 434 12.79 10.93 8.85
C THR A 434 12.71 10.12 7.55
N HIS A 435 11.87 9.09 7.53
CA HIS A 435 11.93 8.04 6.50
C HIS A 435 11.00 8.27 5.32
N PHE A 436 9.87 8.95 5.52
CA PHE A 436 8.90 9.24 4.47
C PHE A 436 9.03 10.68 3.99
N THR A 437 8.44 10.96 2.84
CA THR A 437 8.50 12.26 2.14
C THR A 437 7.10 12.77 1.81
N VAL A 438 6.05 12.03 2.19
CA VAL A 438 4.65 12.30 1.82
C VAL A 438 3.95 13.06 2.96
N PHE A 439 4.35 14.31 3.21
CA PHE A 439 3.74 15.17 4.23
C PHE A 439 2.70 16.14 3.68
N ASN A 440 2.43 16.10 2.37
CA ASN A 440 1.52 17.01 1.66
C ASN A 440 0.04 16.93 2.11
N TYR A 441 -0.29 16.07 3.07
CA TYR A 441 -1.64 15.86 3.59
C TYR A 441 -1.74 16.10 5.10
N GLY A 442 -0.65 16.57 5.73
CA GLY A 442 -0.56 16.80 7.17
C GLY A 442 -0.43 18.28 7.51
N ASN A 443 0.57 18.62 8.33
CA ASN A 443 0.81 20.00 8.75
C ASN A 443 1.57 20.78 7.66
N ASP A 444 0.86 21.67 6.96
CA ASP A 444 1.40 22.54 5.91
C ASP A 444 2.64 23.34 6.33
N GLU A 445 2.77 23.70 7.61
CA GLU A 445 3.91 24.45 8.13
C GLU A 445 5.24 23.68 8.05
N LYS A 446 5.18 22.34 8.02
CA LYS A 446 6.38 21.49 7.91
C LYS A 446 6.86 21.29 6.46
N ILE A 447 6.02 21.62 5.48
CA ILE A 447 6.26 21.35 4.06
C ILE A 447 7.20 22.41 3.48
N LEU A 448 8.42 22.00 3.13
CA LEU A 448 9.29 22.83 2.30
C LEU A 448 8.87 22.70 0.84
N GLN A 449 8.34 23.78 0.28
CA GLN A 449 8.07 23.86 -1.16
C GLN A 449 9.24 24.54 -1.89
N MET A 450 9.62 23.97 -3.03
CA MET A 450 10.74 24.45 -3.84
C MET A 450 10.49 24.15 -5.31
N GLU A 451 10.87 25.09 -6.18
CA GLU A 451 10.88 24.88 -7.62
C GLU A 451 12.06 24.01 -8.05
N CYS A 452 11.88 23.21 -9.10
CA CYS A 452 12.92 22.31 -9.59
C CYS A 452 14.22 23.03 -9.96
N GLY A 453 14.15 24.22 -10.55
CA GLY A 453 15.33 25.01 -10.92
C GLY A 453 16.19 25.40 -9.72
N ASP A 454 15.58 25.75 -8.59
CA ASP A 454 16.32 26.13 -7.38
C ASP A 454 16.83 24.91 -6.61
N PHE A 455 16.06 23.82 -6.60
CA PHE A 455 16.52 22.53 -6.10
C PHE A 455 17.80 22.08 -6.81
N ILE A 456 17.81 22.12 -8.15
CA ILE A 456 18.97 21.73 -8.97
C ILE A 456 20.21 22.55 -8.60
N LYS A 457 20.10 23.88 -8.61
CA LYS A 457 21.21 24.78 -8.29
C LYS A 457 21.80 24.49 -6.91
N ARG A 458 20.94 24.27 -5.91
CA ARG A 458 21.36 24.00 -4.52
C ARG A 458 22.00 22.64 -4.37
N LEU A 459 21.46 21.61 -5.04
CA LEU A 459 22.01 20.26 -5.01
C LEU A 459 23.39 20.22 -5.66
N GLU A 460 23.55 20.83 -6.84
CA GLU A 460 24.85 20.94 -7.53
C GLU A 460 25.88 21.78 -6.77
N ALA A 461 25.44 22.80 -6.02
CA ALA A 461 26.32 23.58 -5.16
C ALA A 461 26.73 22.81 -3.88
N THR A 462 25.93 21.83 -3.46
CA THR A 462 26.21 20.98 -2.29
C THR A 462 27.17 19.85 -2.67
N TYR A 463 26.99 19.27 -3.85
CA TYR A 463 27.74 18.10 -4.31
C TYR A 463 28.41 18.37 -5.66
N ASP A 464 29.73 18.58 -5.63
CA ASP A 464 30.53 18.83 -6.84
C ASP A 464 30.43 17.68 -7.87
N SER A 465 30.24 16.44 -7.39
CA SER A 465 30.07 15.22 -8.20
C SER A 465 28.74 15.17 -8.95
N ILE A 466 27.75 15.96 -8.57
CA ILE A 466 26.44 15.98 -9.21
C ILE A 466 26.44 17.04 -10.32
N LYS A 467 26.03 16.58 -11.51
CA LYS A 467 25.65 17.42 -12.64
C LYS A 467 24.26 17.00 -13.07
N TRP A 468 23.29 17.90 -12.92
CA TRP A 468 21.88 17.56 -13.07
C TRP A 468 21.55 17.08 -14.47
N HIS A 469 22.22 17.61 -15.49
CA HIS A 469 22.02 17.15 -16.87
C HIS A 469 22.22 15.63 -17.00
N ASP A 470 23.27 15.09 -16.39
CA ASP A 470 23.58 13.66 -16.44
C ASP A 470 22.58 12.85 -15.60
N ILE A 471 22.19 13.39 -14.43
CA ILE A 471 21.15 12.78 -13.59
C ILE A 471 19.81 12.72 -14.33
N GLN A 472 19.41 13.78 -15.03
CA GLN A 472 18.18 13.83 -15.81
C GLN A 472 18.18 12.80 -16.93
N GLN A 473 19.29 12.63 -17.65
CA GLN A 473 19.40 11.57 -18.67
C GLN A 473 19.26 10.18 -18.05
N LYS A 474 19.89 9.92 -16.90
CA LYS A 474 19.71 8.66 -16.17
C LYS A 474 18.25 8.47 -15.75
N ILE A 475 17.57 9.49 -15.22
CA ILE A 475 16.15 9.43 -14.85
C ILE A 475 15.28 9.09 -16.06
N ASN A 476 15.49 9.76 -17.21
CA ASN A 476 14.72 9.49 -18.43
C ASN A 476 14.85 8.01 -18.84
N ASN A 477 16.07 7.45 -18.78
CA ASN A 477 16.30 6.04 -19.05
C ASN A 477 15.59 5.12 -18.04
N VAL A 478 15.58 5.48 -16.75
CA VAL A 478 14.83 4.72 -15.72
C VAL A 478 13.34 4.68 -16.05
N LEU A 479 12.74 5.84 -16.34
CA LEU A 479 11.32 5.94 -16.67
C LEU A 479 10.98 5.17 -17.96
N LYS A 480 11.80 5.31 -19.00
CA LYS A 480 11.68 4.57 -20.26
C LYS A 480 11.72 3.06 -20.02
N ASN A 481 12.74 2.56 -19.33
CA ASN A 481 12.93 1.13 -19.08
C ASN A 481 11.76 0.52 -18.30
N ALA A 482 11.23 1.24 -17.32
CA ALA A 482 10.09 0.78 -16.52
C ALA A 482 8.79 0.72 -17.36
N LEU A 483 8.52 1.75 -18.16
CA LEU A 483 7.38 1.75 -19.09
C LEU A 483 7.50 0.65 -20.13
N GLU A 484 8.68 0.50 -20.74
CA GLU A 484 8.93 -0.57 -21.70
C GLU A 484 8.72 -1.94 -21.09
N ALA A 485 9.15 -2.18 -19.84
CA ALA A 485 8.90 -3.43 -19.13
C ALA A 485 7.39 -3.70 -19.00
N ALA A 486 6.63 -2.75 -18.46
CA ALA A 486 5.18 -2.90 -18.25
C ALA A 486 4.37 -2.98 -19.56
N CYS A 487 4.89 -2.41 -20.65
CA CYS A 487 4.27 -2.42 -21.97
C CYS A 487 4.76 -3.56 -22.88
N SER A 488 5.71 -4.39 -22.42
CA SER A 488 6.34 -5.45 -23.24
C SER A 488 5.37 -6.60 -23.57
N TYR A 489 4.40 -6.87 -22.68
CA TYR A 489 3.49 -8.00 -22.79
C TYR A 489 2.05 -7.54 -23.03
N ASP A 490 1.26 -8.42 -23.65
CA ASP A 490 -0.21 -8.29 -23.65
C ASP A 490 -0.79 -8.67 -22.28
N PRO A 491 -2.04 -8.28 -21.98
CA PRO A 491 -2.74 -8.75 -20.81
C PRO A 491 -2.71 -10.28 -20.66
N PRO A 492 -2.65 -10.81 -19.43
CA PRO A 492 -2.78 -10.07 -18.18
C PRO A 492 -1.45 -9.52 -17.62
N ARG A 493 -0.30 -9.87 -18.22
CA ARG A 493 1.04 -9.55 -17.71
C ARG A 493 1.57 -8.16 -18.12
N GLY A 494 0.78 -7.36 -18.81
CA GLY A 494 1.19 -6.05 -19.28
C GLY A 494 0.01 -5.19 -19.73
N VAL A 495 0.32 -3.94 -20.04
CA VAL A 495 -0.68 -2.96 -20.46
C VAL A 495 -1.20 -3.28 -21.86
N ALA A 496 -2.53 -3.25 -22.02
CA ALA A 496 -3.17 -3.55 -23.29
C ALA A 496 -2.93 -2.45 -24.33
N LYS A 497 -2.81 -2.84 -25.60
CA LYS A 497 -2.90 -1.90 -26.71
C LYS A 497 -4.32 -1.36 -26.80
N ASN A 498 -4.44 -0.04 -26.89
CA ASN A 498 -5.69 0.62 -27.24
C ASN A 498 -5.39 1.94 -27.94
N VAL A 499 -5.84 2.11 -29.19
CA VAL A 499 -5.58 3.33 -29.99
C VAL A 499 -6.25 4.57 -29.40
N GLN A 500 -7.35 4.36 -28.66
CA GLN A 500 -8.10 5.42 -27.99
C GLN A 500 -7.51 5.83 -26.63
N SER A 501 -6.51 5.11 -26.13
CA SER A 501 -5.96 5.37 -24.80
C SER A 501 -4.83 6.39 -24.81
N ARG A 502 -4.84 7.24 -23.78
CA ARG A 502 -3.76 8.11 -23.32
C ARG A 502 -3.70 7.94 -21.81
N ALA A 503 -2.56 8.08 -21.15
CA ALA A 503 -2.52 8.07 -19.69
C ALA A 503 -1.48 9.02 -19.13
N MET A 504 -1.73 9.47 -17.91
CA MET A 504 -0.85 10.34 -17.15
C MET A 504 -0.55 9.67 -15.81
N TYR A 505 0.74 9.47 -15.53
CA TYR A 505 1.22 8.83 -14.32
C TYR A 505 2.14 9.76 -13.53
N GLY A 506 2.09 9.65 -12.20
CA GLY A 506 3.07 10.27 -11.31
C GLY A 506 4.19 9.29 -10.99
N ALA A 507 5.38 9.48 -11.55
CA ALA A 507 6.52 8.62 -11.28
C ALA A 507 7.34 9.15 -10.10
N ASP A 508 7.57 8.31 -9.10
CA ASP A 508 8.31 8.65 -7.89
C ASP A 508 9.74 8.12 -8.03
N VAL A 509 10.73 9.01 -8.03
CA VAL A 509 12.15 8.66 -8.21
C VAL A 509 12.97 9.19 -7.04
N MET A 510 13.89 8.36 -6.54
CA MET A 510 14.83 8.74 -5.50
C MET A 510 16.26 8.63 -6.01
N LEU A 511 17.13 9.54 -5.58
CA LEU A 511 18.55 9.48 -5.86
C LEU A 511 19.26 8.75 -4.71
N ARG A 512 20.14 7.81 -5.04
CA ARG A 512 20.98 7.12 -4.06
C ARG A 512 22.44 7.10 -4.47
N TRP A 513 23.32 7.02 -3.49
CA TRP A 513 24.73 6.74 -3.73
C TRP A 513 24.93 5.26 -4.01
N ASN A 514 25.68 4.93 -5.07
CA ASN A 514 26.08 3.55 -5.38
C ASN A 514 27.20 3.07 -4.46
N ASP A 515 28.07 3.99 -4.06
CA ASP A 515 29.27 3.74 -3.29
C ASP A 515 29.25 4.53 -1.97
N ALA A 516 30.14 4.16 -1.05
CA ALA A 516 30.29 4.85 0.23
C ALA A 516 31.10 6.16 0.11
N GLU A 517 31.72 6.41 -1.04
CA GLU A 517 32.55 7.59 -1.29
C GLU A 517 31.73 8.73 -1.93
N GLU A 518 30.42 8.53 -2.11
CA GLU A 518 29.46 9.49 -2.69
C GLU A 518 29.89 10.01 -4.07
N LYS A 519 30.44 9.10 -4.90
CA LYS A 519 30.96 9.45 -6.23
C LYS A 519 29.94 9.25 -7.34
N GLU A 520 29.17 8.18 -7.28
CA GLU A 520 28.17 7.88 -8.31
C GLU A 520 26.74 7.88 -7.76
N VAL A 521 25.91 8.72 -8.37
CA VAL A 521 24.46 8.74 -8.13
C VAL A 521 23.74 7.81 -9.10
N GLN A 522 22.84 7.00 -8.54
CA GLN A 522 21.90 6.15 -9.26
C GLN A 522 20.45 6.61 -8.97
N PRO A 523 19.72 7.09 -9.98
CA PRO A 523 18.27 7.26 -9.86
C PRO A 523 17.59 5.90 -9.73
N THR A 524 16.67 5.79 -8.78
CA THR A 524 15.93 4.57 -8.48
C THR A 524 14.43 4.87 -8.51
N LEU A 525 13.68 4.18 -9.35
CA LEU A 525 12.22 4.28 -9.41
C LEU A 525 11.62 3.67 -8.13
N LEU A 526 10.67 4.35 -7.50
CA LEU A 526 9.94 3.86 -6.32
C LEU A 526 8.58 3.26 -6.68
N GLU A 527 7.81 3.97 -7.52
CA GLU A 527 6.46 3.59 -7.96
C GLU A 527 5.95 4.51 -9.09
N PHE A 528 4.89 4.07 -9.77
CA PHE A 528 4.03 4.94 -10.57
C PHE A 528 2.67 5.08 -9.90
N ASN A 529 2.16 6.30 -9.84
CA ASN A 529 0.86 6.63 -9.27
C ASN A 529 -0.15 6.87 -10.40
N PHE A 530 -1.30 6.18 -10.31
CA PHE A 530 -2.46 6.43 -11.15
C PHE A 530 -2.99 7.84 -10.88
N MET A 531 -3.15 8.63 -11.94
CA MET A 531 -3.75 9.97 -11.89
C MET A 531 -3.25 10.84 -10.73
N PRO A 532 -1.99 11.31 -10.80
CA PRO A 532 -1.41 12.08 -9.71
C PRO A 532 -2.17 13.39 -9.48
N ASP A 533 -2.22 13.83 -8.22
CA ASP A 533 -2.72 15.17 -7.88
C ASP A 533 -1.92 16.23 -8.65
N CYS A 534 -2.65 17.04 -9.43
CA CYS A 534 -2.10 18.07 -10.29
C CYS A 534 -2.39 19.49 -9.79
N ASN A 535 -2.99 19.68 -8.62
CA ASN A 535 -3.24 21.00 -8.04
C ASN A 535 -1.96 21.83 -7.94
N ARG A 536 -0.92 21.23 -7.36
CA ARG A 536 0.38 21.88 -7.22
C ARG A 536 0.98 22.18 -8.59
N ALA A 537 0.86 21.25 -9.54
CA ALA A 537 1.34 21.46 -10.91
C ALA A 537 0.69 22.67 -11.57
N CYS A 538 -0.63 22.77 -11.50
CA CYS A 538 -1.40 23.87 -12.09
C CYS A 538 -1.17 25.21 -11.38
N THR A 539 -0.86 25.18 -10.08
CA THR A 539 -0.60 26.39 -9.29
C THR A 539 0.78 26.97 -9.62
N TYR A 540 1.81 26.13 -9.71
CA TYR A 540 3.18 26.56 -10.01
C TYR A 540 3.41 26.85 -11.49
N TYR A 541 2.75 26.09 -12.37
CA TYR A 541 2.94 26.17 -13.81
C TYR A 541 1.59 26.35 -14.49
N ALA A 542 1.24 27.61 -14.76
CA ALA A 542 -0.05 27.98 -15.34
C ALA A 542 -0.34 27.30 -16.70
N ASP A 543 0.71 26.92 -17.44
CA ASP A 543 0.61 26.22 -18.73
C ASP A 543 0.63 24.69 -18.61
N PHE A 544 0.64 24.14 -17.40
CA PHE A 544 0.71 22.69 -17.18
C PHE A 544 -0.49 21.96 -17.79
N ALA A 545 -1.71 22.40 -17.46
CA ALA A 545 -2.93 21.78 -17.97
C ALA A 545 -2.99 21.83 -19.51
N ASP A 546 -2.64 22.97 -20.10
CA ASP A 546 -2.55 23.14 -21.55
C ASP A 546 -1.49 22.19 -22.15
N THR A 547 -0.33 22.03 -21.49
CA THR A 547 0.74 21.10 -21.93
C THR A 547 0.26 19.65 -21.91
N VAL A 548 -0.47 19.23 -20.87
CA VAL A 548 -1.06 17.89 -20.77
C VAL A 548 -1.98 17.64 -21.96
N PHE A 549 -2.93 18.55 -22.22
CA PHE A 549 -3.91 18.38 -23.29
C PHE A 549 -3.27 18.43 -24.68
N GLN A 550 -2.34 19.36 -24.90
CA GLN A 550 -1.60 19.46 -26.15
C GLN A 550 -0.82 18.19 -26.45
N THR A 551 -0.12 17.64 -25.46
CA THR A 551 0.74 16.46 -25.63
C THR A 551 -0.07 15.17 -25.79
N MET A 552 -1.11 14.97 -24.97
CA MET A 552 -1.84 13.71 -24.93
C MET A 552 -2.97 13.64 -25.97
N PHE A 553 -3.73 14.72 -26.16
CA PHE A 553 -5.00 14.66 -26.89
C PHE A 553 -5.02 15.41 -28.22
N LEU A 554 -4.06 16.32 -28.44
CA LEU A 554 -3.98 17.15 -29.65
C LEU A 554 -2.76 16.84 -30.54
N ASP A 555 -1.89 15.91 -30.14
CA ASP A 555 -0.64 15.58 -30.84
C ASP A 555 0.28 16.80 -31.08
N HIS A 556 0.16 17.83 -30.24
CA HIS A 556 0.98 19.04 -30.26
C HIS A 556 2.06 18.95 -29.18
N VAL A 557 3.23 18.41 -29.54
CA VAL A 557 4.34 18.21 -28.61
C VAL A 557 5.22 19.46 -28.54
N ASN A 558 5.31 20.09 -27.37
CA ASN A 558 6.25 21.18 -27.12
C ASN A 558 7.54 20.64 -26.46
N VAL A 559 8.60 20.47 -27.25
CA VAL A 559 9.89 19.91 -26.81
C VAL A 559 10.61 20.74 -25.74
N THR A 560 10.20 22.00 -25.52
CA THR A 560 10.75 22.82 -24.42
C THR A 560 10.09 22.50 -23.07
N LYS A 561 8.92 21.86 -23.10
CA LYS A 561 8.09 21.55 -21.92
C LYS A 561 8.08 20.05 -21.59
N VAL A 562 8.22 19.20 -22.59
CA VAL A 562 8.27 17.75 -22.42
C VAL A 562 9.47 17.16 -23.15
N THR A 563 10.00 16.07 -22.62
CA THR A 563 11.06 15.27 -23.23
C THR A 563 10.48 13.91 -23.62
N GLU A 564 10.76 13.43 -24.83
CA GLU A 564 10.40 12.09 -25.27
C GLU A 564 11.29 11.03 -24.59
N LEU A 565 10.69 9.93 -24.14
CA LEU A 565 11.37 8.87 -23.37
C LEU A 565 11.97 7.77 -24.24
#